data_AF-A0A519LU08-F1
#
_entry.id   AF-A0A519LU08-F1
#
_cell.length_a   1.000
_cell.length_b   1.000
_cell.length_c   1.000
_cell.angle_alpha   90.00
_cell.angle_beta   90.00
_cell.angle_gamma   90.00
#
_symmetry.space_group_name_H-M   'P 1'
#
loop_
_entity.id
_entity.type
_entity.pdbx_description
1 polymer ?
#
loop_
_entity_poly.entity_id
_entity_poly.type
_entity_poly.pdbx_seq_one_letter_code
_entity_poly.pdbx_strand_id
1 'polypeptide(L)' 'RHGSTAALDNMVVLSPSPDWVRSLPNAKLPDRNDFTHYGTDSAARAKAWLTATRASQQLVDEWAAWLARPDMGLVQRL' A
#
# COMPACT_ATOMS: atom_id res chain seq x y z
N ARG A 1 -4.68 2.96 -23.34
CA ARG A 1 -4.43 3.45 -21.96
C ARG A 1 -5.61 4.32 -21.56
N HIS A 2 -6.29 4.02 -20.46
CA HIS A 2 -7.43 4.81 -19.98
C HIS A 2 -6.90 6.10 -19.33
N GLY A 3 -7.40 7.26 -19.76
CA GLY A 3 -7.13 8.54 -19.09
C GLY A 3 -8.06 8.75 -17.90
N SER A 4 -7.76 9.73 -17.05
CA SER A 4 -8.72 10.15 -16.03
C SER A 4 -9.99 10.67 -16.70
N THR A 5 -11.14 10.33 -16.13
CA THR A 5 -12.43 10.90 -16.52
C THR A 5 -12.90 11.85 -15.42
N ALA A 6 -13.87 12.70 -15.72
CA ALA A 6 -14.47 13.61 -14.74
C ALA A 6 -15.03 12.88 -13.50
N ALA A 7 -15.30 11.57 -13.60
CA ALA A 7 -15.70 10.75 -12.47
C ALA A 7 -14.63 10.67 -11.36
N LEU A 8 -13.36 11.00 -11.67
CA LEU A 8 -12.24 10.95 -10.74
C LEU A 8 -11.82 12.34 -10.23
N ASP A 9 -12.51 13.42 -10.62
CA ASP A 9 -12.10 14.79 -10.29
C ASP A 9 -12.00 15.05 -8.77
N ASN A 10 -12.80 14.33 -7.98
CA ASN A 10 -12.81 14.42 -6.51
C ASN A 10 -12.18 13.18 -5.84
N MET A 11 -11.38 12.40 -6.56
CA MET A 11 -10.73 11.20 -6.01
C MET A 11 -9.32 11.51 -5.52
N VAL A 12 -9.03 11.11 -4.28
CA VAL A 12 -7.67 11.08 -3.73
C VAL A 12 -7.20 9.62 -3.70
N VAL A 13 -6.03 9.35 -4.27
CA VAL A 13 -5.38 8.03 -4.21
C VAL A 13 -4.23 8.11 -3.21
N LEU A 14 -4.30 7.26 -2.19
CA LEU A 14 -3.20 7.05 -1.26
C LEU A 14 -2.38 5.86 -1.74
N SER A 15 -1.08 6.08 -1.94
CA SER A 15 -0.12 5.03 -2.29
C SER A 15 1.03 5.06 -1.29
N PRO A 16 1.48 3.90 -0.77
CA PRO A 16 2.66 3.85 0.07
C PRO A 16 3.92 4.26 -0.68
N SER A 17 4.95 4.68 0.05
CA SER A 17 6.26 4.96 -0.53
C SER A 17 6.91 3.67 -1.08
N PRO A 18 7.72 3.75 -2.16
CA PRO A 18 8.43 2.58 -2.67
C PRO A 18 9.37 1.94 -1.64
N ASP A 19 9.98 2.73 -0.75
CA ASP A 19 10.80 2.22 0.36
C ASP A 19 10.00 1.40 1.36
N TRP A 20 8.79 1.85 1.69
CA TRP A 20 7.89 1.09 2.54
C TRP A 20 7.51 -0.24 1.88
N VAL A 21 7.20 -0.24 0.58
CA VAL A 21 6.89 -1.48 -0.16
C VAL A 21 8.08 -2.45 -0.16
N ARG A 22 9.32 -1.95 -0.27
CA ARG A 22 10.54 -2.78 -0.19
C ARG A 22 10.72 -3.48 1.16
N SER A 23 10.15 -2.92 2.23
CA SER A 23 10.23 -3.50 3.58
C SER A 23 9.30 -4.70 3.79
N LEU A 24 8.32 -4.89 2.91
CA LEU A 24 7.36 -5.99 2.99
C LEU A 24 7.98 -7.34 2.61
N PRO A 25 7.33 -8.46 2.98
CA PRO A 25 7.69 -9.77 2.45
C PRO A 25 7.78 -9.75 0.92
N ASN A 26 8.84 -10.34 0.37
CA ASN A 26 9.13 -10.36 -1.06
C ASN A 26 9.35 -8.96 -1.69
N ALA A 27 9.56 -7.92 -0.88
CA ALA A 27 9.77 -6.53 -1.30
C ALA A 27 8.67 -6.00 -2.24
N LYS A 28 7.43 -6.49 -2.07
CA LYS A 28 6.27 -6.12 -2.87
C LYS A 28 4.98 -6.16 -2.05
N LEU A 29 3.93 -5.55 -2.58
CA LEU A 29 2.57 -5.82 -2.13
C LEU A 29 2.19 -7.27 -2.51
N PRO A 30 1.51 -8.01 -1.62
CA PRO A 30 1.02 -9.34 -1.96
C PRO A 30 0.10 -9.28 -3.19
N ASP A 31 0.27 -10.24 -4.10
CA ASP A 31 -0.46 -10.27 -5.37
C ASP A 31 -0.84 -11.71 -5.74
N ARG A 32 -1.58 -11.87 -6.85
CA ARG A 32 -2.04 -13.19 -7.32
C ARG A 32 -0.91 -14.16 -7.68
N ASN A 33 0.28 -13.68 -8.00
CA ASN A 33 1.42 -14.54 -8.33
C ASN A 33 1.95 -15.24 -7.09
N ASP A 34 1.59 -14.79 -5.89
CA ASP A 34 1.95 -15.45 -4.64
C ASP A 34 1.35 -16.86 -4.54
N PHE A 35 0.20 -17.12 -5.16
CA PHE A 35 -0.39 -18.47 -5.18
C PHE A 35 0.53 -19.46 -5.90
N THR A 36 1.12 -19.05 -7.02
CA THR A 36 2.11 -19.83 -7.76
C THR A 36 3.44 -19.90 -7.01
N HIS A 37 3.90 -18.78 -6.43
CA HIS A 37 5.17 -18.70 -5.71
C HIS A 37 5.22 -19.63 -4.50
N TYR A 38 4.17 -19.63 -3.67
CA TYR A 38 4.11 -20.46 -2.46
C TYR A 38 3.57 -21.88 -2.72
N GLY A 39 2.82 -22.10 -3.81
CA GLY A 39 2.28 -23.41 -4.15
C GLY A 39 1.46 -24.04 -3.03
N THR A 40 1.91 -25.19 -2.54
CA THR A 40 1.26 -25.94 -1.44
C THR A 40 1.54 -25.35 -0.05
N ASP A 41 2.51 -24.45 0.09
CA ASP A 41 2.84 -23.79 1.35
C ASP A 41 1.87 -22.62 1.64
N SER A 42 0.63 -22.99 1.93
CA SER A 42 -0.41 -22.03 2.29
C SER A 42 -0.11 -21.27 3.59
N ALA A 43 0.65 -21.87 4.51
CA ALA A 43 1.02 -21.25 5.78
C ALA A 43 2.02 -20.11 5.58
N ALA A 44 3.07 -20.30 4.77
CA ALA A 44 4.01 -19.24 4.43
C ALA A 44 3.32 -18.11 3.65
N ARG A 45 2.44 -18.44 2.70
CA ARG A 45 1.63 -17.44 1.98
C ARG A 45 0.79 -16.62 2.94
N ALA A 46 0.05 -17.27 3.83
CA ALA A 46 -0.78 -16.59 4.82
C ALA A 46 0.06 -15.69 5.73
N LYS A 47 1.23 -16.15 6.17
CA LYS A 47 2.16 -15.34 6.98
C LYS A 47 2.61 -14.08 6.23
N ALA A 48 2.99 -14.19 4.97
CA ALA A 48 3.43 -13.04 4.16
C ALA A 48 2.29 -12.03 3.96
N TRP A 49 1.10 -12.53 3.58
CA TRP A 49 -0.09 -11.69 3.40
C TRP A 49 -0.50 -10.98 4.69
N LEU A 50 -0.62 -11.71 5.79
CA LEU A 50 -0.99 -11.12 7.09
C LEU A 50 0.05 -10.14 7.61
N THR A 51 1.34 -10.35 7.30
CA THR A 51 2.39 -9.37 7.64
C THR A 51 2.19 -8.07 6.89
N ALA A 52 1.95 -8.12 5.58
CA ALA A 52 1.69 -6.92 4.78
C ALA A 52 0.38 -6.22 5.18
N THR A 53 -0.68 -6.97 5.47
CA THR A 53 -1.95 -6.40 5.98
C THR A 53 -1.78 -5.75 7.35
N ARG A 54 -0.96 -6.33 8.24
CA ARG A 54 -0.68 -5.67 9.51
C ARG A 54 0.17 -4.41 9.34
N ALA A 55 1.14 -4.43 8.43
CA ALA A 55 1.98 -3.27 8.14
C ALA A 55 1.14 -2.08 7.63
N SER A 56 0.03 -2.32 6.91
CA SER A 56 -0.81 -1.22 6.41
C SER A 56 -1.47 -0.39 7.51
N GLN A 57 -1.51 -0.88 8.77
CA GLN A 57 -1.95 -0.07 9.90
C GLN A 57 -1.12 1.21 10.05
N GLN A 58 0.20 1.14 9.80
CA GLN A 58 1.07 2.32 9.81
C GLN A 58 0.58 3.41 8.84
N LEU A 59 0.17 3.02 7.63
CA LEU A 59 -0.31 3.97 6.62
C LEU A 59 -1.57 4.69 7.08
N VAL A 60 -2.46 3.97 7.77
CA VAL A 60 -3.69 4.54 8.34
C VAL A 60 -3.35 5.51 9.47
N ASP A 61 -2.45 5.11 10.37
CA ASP A 61 -2.07 5.91 11.53
C ASP A 61 -1.37 7.21 11.09
N GLU A 62 -0.44 7.13 10.14
CA GLU A 62 0.25 8.29 9.58
C GLU A 62 -0.70 9.23 8.85
N TRP A 63 -1.64 8.69 8.07
CA TRP A 63 -2.64 9.50 7.40
C TRP A 63 -3.59 10.20 8.37
N ALA A 64 -4.08 9.49 9.38
CA ALA A 64 -4.93 10.06 10.42
C ALA A 64 -4.19 11.16 11.21
N ALA A 65 -2.91 10.96 11.51
CA ALA A 65 -2.08 11.96 12.17
C ALA A 65 -1.91 13.23 11.31
N TRP A 66 -1.68 13.08 10.00
CA TRP A 66 -1.59 14.22 9.09
C TRP A 66 -2.93 14.94 8.95
N LEU A 67 -4.05 14.23 8.83
CA LEU A 67 -5.38 14.85 8.78
C LEU A 67 -5.72 15.67 10.04
N ALA A 68 -5.29 15.20 11.21
CA ALA A 68 -5.50 15.91 12.47
C ALA A 68 -4.68 17.21 12.55
N ARG A 69 -3.48 17.23 11.96
CA ARG A 69 -2.58 18.39 11.91
C ARG A 69 -1.88 18.45 10.56
N PRO A 70 -2.53 19.00 9.52
CA PRO A 70 -1.98 18.99 8.18
C PRO A 70 -0.70 19.81 8.08
N ASP A 71 0.35 19.21 7.54
CA ASP A 71 1.56 19.90 7.11
C ASP A 71 1.64 19.88 5.58
N MET A 72 1.31 21.01 4.97
CA MET A 72 1.36 21.18 3.51
C MET A 72 2.79 21.24 2.97
N GLY A 73 3.80 21.44 3.82
CA GLY A 73 5.22 21.37 3.44
C GLY A 73 5.68 19.95 3.05
N LEU A 74 4.95 18.92 3.49
CA LEU A 74 5.19 17.53 3.10
C LEU A 74 4.57 17.17 1.74
N VAL A 75 3.67 18.00 1.22
CA VAL A 75 2.99 17.76 -0.06
C VAL A 75 3.87 18.21 -1.22
N GLN A 76 4.23 17.28 -2.10
CA GLN A 76 5.07 17.54 -3.26
C GLN A 76 4.25 17.42 -4.54
N ARG A 77 4.65 18.18 -5.57
CA ARG A 77 4.08 18.03 -6.91
C ARG A 77 4.66 16.76 -7.54
N LEU A 78 3.78 15.88 -8.01
CA LEU A 78 4.14 14.71 -8.83
C LEU A 78 4.63 15.13 -10.22
#